data_AF-A0A7J6M5A7-F1
#
_entry.id   AF-A0A7J6M5A7-F1
#
_cell.length_a   1.000
_cell.length_b   1.000
_cell.length_c   1.000
_cell.angle_alpha   90.00
_cell.angle_beta   90.00
_cell.angle_gamma   90.00
#
_symmetry.space_group_name_H-M   'P 1'
#
loop_
_entity.id
_entity.type
_entity.pdbx_description
1 polymer ?
#
loop_
_entity_poly.entity_id
_entity_poly.type
_entity_poly.pdbx_seq_one_letter_code
_entity_poly.pdbx_strand_id
1 'polypeptide(L)'
;MVNQIPSLLEAFKRYAKENDVEHYNKLEEVMLDGLSIPVLGDLSFLKDCNVGFLSLTNDLADKKSLEALANLKDTLQELHLANNKFADLDALTPLHALANIRILNLIDNPVGGVEDDDKMVKAAYREDLLKALPNLEALDGYDRSVVFEDSEPEDDEEEYSSEEDEDEVDEDEEEEEEEEEEDEAPDAKRRKTTGDDDEE
;
A
#
# COMPACT_ATOMS: atom_id res chain seq x y z
N MET A 1 -15.96 -23.55 -9.99
CA MET A 1 -15.25 -24.03 -8.79
C MET A 1 -14.84 -22.80 -8.01
N VAL A 2 -15.41 -22.59 -6.82
CA VAL A 2 -14.92 -21.54 -5.94
C VAL A 2 -13.58 -22.07 -5.45
N ASN A 3 -12.46 -21.55 -5.96
CA ASN A 3 -11.15 -21.83 -5.38
C ASN A 3 -11.24 -21.35 -3.93
N GLN A 4 -11.31 -22.29 -2.98
CA GLN A 4 -11.22 -21.92 -1.58
C GLN A 4 -9.88 -21.20 -1.41
N ILE A 5 -9.93 -19.96 -0.95
CA ILE A 5 -8.74 -19.24 -0.52
C ILE A 5 -8.13 -20.10 0.58
N PRO A 6 -6.93 -20.69 0.38
CA PRO A 6 -6.30 -21.48 1.41
C PRO A 6 -6.08 -20.58 2.62
N SER A 7 -6.37 -21.07 3.83
CA SER A 7 -5.98 -20.34 5.02
C SER A 7 -4.47 -20.18 5.02
N LEU A 8 -3.96 -19.06 5.55
CA LEU A 8 -2.52 -18.79 5.66
C LEU A 8 -1.76 -19.95 6.33
N LEU A 9 -2.39 -20.61 7.30
CA LEU A 9 -1.84 -21.79 7.96
C LEU A 9 -1.75 -23.00 7.01
N GLU A 10 -2.75 -23.26 6.17
CA GLU A 10 -2.70 -24.35 5.18
C GLU A 10 -1.70 -24.07 4.07
N ALA A 11 -1.65 -22.83 3.59
CA ALA A 11 -0.60 -22.34 2.71
C ALA A 11 0.80 -22.61 3.27
N PHE A 12 1.01 -22.25 4.54
CA PHE A 12 2.28 -22.46 5.21
C PHE A 12 2.61 -23.94 5.43
N LYS A 13 1.63 -24.75 5.86
CA LYS A 13 1.81 -26.20 5.98
C LYS A 13 2.19 -26.83 4.64
N ARG A 14 1.57 -26.38 3.56
CA ARG A 14 1.90 -26.82 2.21
C ARG A 14 3.33 -26.42 1.84
N TYR A 15 3.71 -25.17 2.09
CA TYR A 15 5.08 -24.70 1.88
C TYR A 15 6.10 -25.52 2.67
N ALA A 16 5.89 -25.73 3.97
CA ALA A 16 6.77 -26.53 4.82
C ALA A 16 6.87 -27.98 4.33
N LYS A 17 5.76 -28.56 3.86
CA LYS A 17 5.74 -29.91 3.28
C LYS A 17 6.49 -29.98 1.95
N GLU A 18 6.33 -29.00 1.08
CA GLU A 18 7.03 -28.92 -0.22
C GLU A 18 8.55 -28.72 -0.03
N ASN A 19 8.96 -28.08 1.07
CA ASN A 19 10.37 -27.88 1.45
C ASN A 19 10.93 -28.96 2.39
N ASP A 20 10.19 -30.06 2.62
CA ASP A 20 10.59 -31.19 3.49
C ASP A 20 10.99 -30.79 4.92
N VAL A 21 10.29 -29.80 5.48
CA VAL A 21 10.58 -29.28 6.82
C VAL A 21 9.65 -29.94 7.84
N GLU A 22 10.18 -30.90 8.60
CA GLU A 22 9.42 -31.61 9.66
C GLU A 22 9.03 -30.71 10.84
N HIS A 23 9.81 -29.65 11.09
CA HIS A 23 9.60 -28.74 12.23
C HIS A 23 9.77 -27.28 11.78
N TYR A 24 8.74 -26.46 12.01
CA TYR A 24 8.70 -25.07 11.54
C TYR A 24 9.83 -24.19 12.08
N ASN A 25 10.43 -24.56 13.22
CA ASN A 25 11.54 -23.83 13.83
C ASN A 25 12.81 -23.78 12.98
N LYS A 26 12.91 -24.59 11.93
CA LYS A 26 14.03 -24.58 10.96
C LYS A 26 13.78 -23.70 9.74
N LEU A 27 12.60 -23.08 9.63
CA LEU A 27 12.30 -22.21 8.51
C LEU A 27 13.01 -20.88 8.72
N GLU A 28 13.96 -20.61 7.83
CA GLU A 28 14.69 -19.34 7.75
C GLU A 28 14.13 -18.47 6.62
N GLU A 29 13.67 -19.10 5.54
CA GLU A 29 13.12 -18.43 4.37
C GLU A 29 11.71 -18.96 4.10
N VAL A 30 10.77 -18.04 3.87
CA VAL A 30 9.36 -18.36 3.61
C VAL A 30 8.87 -17.52 2.44
N MET A 31 8.41 -18.18 1.38
CA MET A 31 7.82 -17.53 0.21
C MET A 31 6.38 -18.01 0.07
N LEU A 32 5.42 -17.11 0.25
CA LEU A 32 3.99 -17.43 0.16
C LEU A 32 3.33 -16.60 -0.95
N ASP A 33 4.03 -16.40 -2.07
CA ASP A 33 3.56 -15.57 -3.17
C ASP A 33 2.47 -16.25 -4.00
N GLY A 34 1.56 -15.47 -4.57
CA GLY A 34 0.56 -15.95 -5.53
C GLY A 34 -0.51 -16.86 -4.92
N LEU A 35 -0.73 -16.78 -3.60
CA LEU A 35 -1.72 -17.57 -2.89
C LEU A 35 -3.10 -16.89 -2.85
N SER A 36 -3.21 -15.68 -3.38
CA SER A 36 -4.44 -14.85 -3.37
C SER A 36 -5.04 -14.75 -1.97
N ILE A 37 -4.19 -14.50 -0.97
CA ILE A 37 -4.59 -14.29 0.43
C ILE A 37 -4.71 -12.78 0.67
N PRO A 38 -5.92 -12.18 0.53
CA PRO A 38 -6.07 -10.73 0.62
C PRO A 38 -5.80 -10.17 2.02
N VAL A 39 -5.87 -11.02 3.05
CA VAL A 39 -5.66 -10.64 4.46
C VAL A 39 -4.81 -11.69 5.15
N LEU A 40 -3.69 -11.28 5.74
CA LEU A 40 -2.93 -12.18 6.60
C LEU A 40 -3.71 -12.42 7.89
N GLY A 41 -3.92 -13.69 8.19
CA GLY A 41 -4.49 -14.12 9.46
C GLY A 41 -3.45 -14.06 10.59
N ASP A 42 -3.76 -14.75 11.69
CA ASP A 42 -2.84 -14.86 12.81
C ASP A 42 -1.55 -15.63 12.41
N LEU A 43 -0.40 -14.98 12.63
CA LEU A 43 0.95 -15.50 12.40
C LEU A 43 1.63 -15.97 13.70
N SER A 44 0.90 -16.09 14.80
CA SER A 44 1.44 -16.53 16.09
C SER A 44 2.20 -17.86 16.04
N PHE A 45 1.82 -18.76 15.12
CA PHE A 45 2.50 -20.05 14.90
C PHE A 45 3.94 -19.90 14.36
N LEU A 46 4.30 -18.73 13.82
CA LEU A 46 5.66 -18.42 13.36
C LEU A 46 6.54 -17.77 14.41
N LYS A 47 5.98 -17.35 15.54
CA LYS A 47 6.72 -16.60 16.57
C LYS A 47 7.95 -17.36 17.11
N ASP A 48 7.86 -18.69 17.16
CA ASP A 48 8.94 -19.57 17.61
C ASP A 48 9.85 -20.04 16.44
N CYS A 49 9.62 -19.53 15.23
CA CYS A 49 10.40 -19.85 14.04
C CYS A 49 11.48 -18.79 13.80
N ASN A 50 12.61 -19.20 13.23
CA ASN A 50 13.74 -18.32 12.94
C ASN A 50 13.67 -17.72 11.53
N VAL A 51 12.47 -17.28 11.12
CA VAL A 51 12.22 -16.76 9.77
C VAL A 51 12.93 -15.42 9.60
N GLY A 52 14.02 -15.41 8.83
CA GLY A 52 14.78 -14.22 8.47
C GLY A 52 14.27 -13.56 7.19
N PHE A 53 13.72 -14.35 6.26
CA PHE A 53 13.20 -13.88 4.98
C PHE A 53 11.73 -14.25 4.79
N LEU A 54 10.91 -13.26 4.42
CA LEU A 54 9.49 -13.46 4.10
C LEU A 54 9.11 -12.73 2.81
N SER A 55 8.57 -13.47 1.84
CA SER A 55 7.96 -12.92 0.62
C SER A 55 6.46 -13.16 0.59
N LEU A 56 5.70 -12.08 0.33
CA LEU A 56 4.25 -12.06 0.31
C LEU A 56 3.70 -11.17 -0.80
N THR A 57 3.55 -11.69 -2.01
CA THR A 57 2.80 -11.05 -3.11
C THR A 57 1.39 -11.65 -3.20
N ASN A 58 0.41 -11.05 -2.51
CA ASN A 58 -0.93 -11.63 -2.30
C ASN A 58 -2.11 -10.64 -2.38
N ASP A 59 -1.96 -9.52 -3.07
CA ASP A 59 -2.99 -8.46 -3.12
C ASP A 59 -3.34 -7.88 -1.75
N LEU A 60 -2.39 -7.88 -0.80
CA LEU A 60 -2.60 -7.35 0.56
C LEU A 60 -2.88 -5.85 0.51
N ALA A 61 -3.98 -5.40 1.11
CA ALA A 61 -4.31 -3.97 1.21
C ALA A 61 -4.41 -3.50 2.67
N ASP A 62 -4.74 -4.41 3.58
CA ASP A 62 -5.12 -4.07 4.94
C ASP A 62 -3.92 -3.94 5.90
N LYS A 63 -3.94 -2.87 6.69
CA LYS A 63 -3.04 -2.63 7.84
C LYS A 63 -2.95 -3.82 8.80
N LYS A 64 -4.08 -4.51 9.04
CA LYS A 64 -4.15 -5.69 9.92
C LYS A 64 -3.23 -6.82 9.48
N SER A 65 -3.01 -6.95 8.17
CA SER A 65 -2.08 -7.94 7.64
C SER A 65 -0.66 -7.64 8.11
N LEU A 66 -0.26 -6.37 8.09
CA LEU A 66 1.07 -5.96 8.56
C LEU A 66 1.18 -6.06 10.09
N GLU A 67 0.09 -5.84 10.84
CA GLU A 67 0.08 -6.07 12.30
C GLU A 67 0.39 -7.53 12.65
N ALA A 68 -0.04 -8.50 11.84
CA ALA A 68 0.27 -9.90 12.04
C ALA A 68 1.78 -10.19 11.95
N LEU A 69 2.53 -9.41 11.15
CA LEU A 69 3.99 -9.54 11.00
C LEU A 69 4.74 -9.17 12.28
N ALA A 70 4.13 -8.44 13.21
CA ALA A 70 4.75 -8.09 14.50
C ALA A 70 5.14 -9.34 15.32
N ASN A 71 4.56 -10.51 15.04
CA ASN A 71 4.96 -11.79 15.63
C ASN A 71 6.38 -12.22 15.23
N LEU A 72 6.91 -11.69 14.12
CA LEU A 72 8.22 -11.99 13.55
C LEU A 72 9.25 -10.88 13.79
N LYS A 73 8.92 -9.85 14.56
CA LYS A 73 9.77 -8.66 14.77
C LYS A 73 11.19 -8.95 15.25
N ASP A 74 11.37 -10.07 15.96
CA ASP A 74 12.64 -10.44 16.59
C ASP A 74 13.56 -11.20 15.62
N THR A 75 13.02 -11.81 14.56
CA THR A 75 13.74 -12.69 13.64
C THR A 75 13.80 -12.18 12.20
N LEU A 76 12.78 -11.44 11.75
CA LEU A 76 12.66 -11.00 10.36
C LEU A 76 13.69 -9.92 10.01
N GLN A 77 14.45 -10.18 8.94
CA GLN A 77 15.49 -9.30 8.41
C GLN A 77 15.18 -8.82 6.99
N GLU A 78 14.50 -9.64 6.19
CA GLU A 78 14.18 -9.34 4.80
C GLU A 78 12.68 -9.56 4.57
N LEU A 79 12.00 -8.53 4.08
CA LEU A 79 10.56 -8.55 3.85
C LEU A 79 10.24 -8.03 2.45
N HIS A 80 9.69 -8.92 1.61
CA HIS A 80 9.23 -8.57 0.28
C HIS A 80 7.70 -8.53 0.25
N LEU A 81 7.18 -7.33 0.03
CA LEU A 81 5.76 -7.01 -0.09
C LEU A 81 5.46 -6.38 -1.46
N ALA A 82 6.29 -6.65 -2.47
CA ALA A 82 6.10 -6.11 -3.80
C ALA A 82 4.77 -6.58 -4.42
N ASN A 83 4.18 -5.72 -5.26
CA ASN A 83 2.93 -5.97 -5.98
C ASN A 83 1.76 -6.36 -5.05
N ASN A 84 1.61 -5.59 -3.97
CA ASN A 84 0.43 -5.58 -3.11
C ASN A 84 -0.38 -4.29 -3.34
N LYS A 85 -1.34 -3.98 -2.46
CA LYS A 85 -2.33 -2.90 -2.65
C LYS A 85 -2.33 -1.90 -1.50
N PHE A 86 -1.19 -1.72 -0.82
CA PHE A 86 -1.07 -0.68 0.21
C PHE A 86 -1.08 0.70 -0.44
N ALA A 87 -2.09 1.52 -0.11
CA ALA A 87 -2.29 2.83 -0.73
C ALA A 87 -1.81 4.01 0.13
N ASP A 88 -1.82 3.85 1.45
CA ASP A 88 -1.59 4.95 2.39
C ASP A 88 -0.43 4.66 3.34
N LEU A 89 0.27 5.70 3.77
CA LEU A 89 1.32 5.59 4.79
C LEU A 89 0.80 5.05 6.12
N ASP A 90 -0.45 5.35 6.50
CA ASP A 90 -1.04 4.80 7.73
C ASP A 90 -1.12 3.27 7.68
N ALA A 91 -1.36 2.70 6.49
CA ALA A 91 -1.40 1.25 6.32
C ALA A 91 -0.05 0.59 6.63
N LEU A 92 1.06 1.31 6.42
CA LEU A 92 2.43 0.84 6.65
C LEU A 92 2.91 0.98 8.09
N THR A 93 2.24 1.77 8.93
CA THR A 93 2.65 2.01 10.33
C THR A 93 2.95 0.75 11.15
N PRO A 94 2.30 -0.43 10.96
CA PRO A 94 2.68 -1.63 11.70
C PRO A 94 4.08 -2.15 11.37
N LEU A 95 4.64 -1.80 10.20
CA LEU A 95 6.01 -2.16 9.83
C LEU A 95 7.03 -1.54 10.78
N HIS A 96 6.72 -0.40 11.40
CA HIS A 96 7.61 0.30 12.35
C HIS A 96 7.96 -0.57 13.58
N ALA A 97 7.19 -1.63 13.86
CA ALA A 97 7.49 -2.58 14.92
C ALA A 97 8.63 -3.56 14.58
N LEU A 98 9.02 -3.67 13.32
CA LEU A 98 9.96 -4.66 12.79
C LEU A 98 11.40 -4.13 12.85
N ALA A 99 11.91 -3.94 14.06
CA ALA A 99 13.18 -3.26 14.31
C ALA A 99 14.41 -3.93 13.69
N ASN A 100 14.37 -5.24 13.38
CA ASN A 100 15.49 -5.99 12.82
C ASN A 100 15.50 -6.06 11.27
N ILE A 101 14.53 -5.43 10.60
CA ILE A 101 14.50 -5.40 9.13
C ILE A 101 15.71 -4.62 8.60
N ARG A 102 16.38 -5.25 7.64
CA ARG A 102 17.50 -4.73 6.85
C ARG A 102 17.10 -4.50 5.40
N ILE A 103 16.24 -5.34 4.83
CA ILE A 103 15.79 -5.21 3.45
C ILE A 103 14.26 -5.18 3.43
N LEU A 104 13.70 -4.13 2.84
CA LEU A 104 12.26 -3.99 2.64
C LEU A 104 11.98 -3.68 1.17
N ASN A 105 11.05 -4.41 0.57
CA ASN A 105 10.62 -4.17 -0.80
C ASN A 105 9.10 -3.97 -0.85
N LEU A 106 8.68 -2.79 -1.25
CA LEU A 106 7.27 -2.39 -1.43
C LEU A 106 7.00 -1.89 -2.85
N ILE A 107 7.87 -2.21 -3.83
CA ILE A 107 7.67 -1.89 -5.25
C ILE A 107 6.28 -2.32 -5.71
N ASP A 108 5.68 -1.56 -6.62
CA ASP A 108 4.33 -1.81 -7.15
C ASP A 108 3.21 -1.81 -6.10
N ASN A 109 3.42 -1.15 -4.96
CA ASN A 109 2.33 -0.73 -4.09
C ASN A 109 1.94 0.72 -4.39
N PRO A 110 0.64 1.07 -4.40
CA PRO A 110 0.21 2.44 -4.68
C PRO A 110 0.82 3.51 -3.74
N VAL A 111 1.17 3.16 -2.50
CA VAL A 111 1.83 4.03 -1.52
C VAL A 111 3.21 4.55 -1.98
N GLY A 112 3.88 3.84 -2.88
CA GLY A 112 5.19 4.23 -3.42
C GLY A 112 5.13 5.35 -4.46
N GLY A 113 3.93 5.79 -4.83
CA GLY A 113 3.67 6.66 -5.97
C GLY A 113 3.79 5.91 -7.28
N VAL A 114 2.82 6.07 -8.18
CA VAL A 114 2.97 5.63 -9.58
C VAL A 114 4.14 6.40 -10.17
N GLU A 115 5.01 5.73 -10.94
CA GLU A 115 6.37 6.17 -11.30
C GLU A 115 6.53 7.62 -11.79
N ASP A 116 5.46 8.28 -12.25
CA ASP A 116 5.49 9.61 -12.85
C ASP A 116 4.70 10.71 -12.10
N ASP A 117 3.76 10.39 -11.19
CA ASP A 117 2.74 11.38 -10.79
C ASP A 117 2.98 12.13 -9.47
N ASP A 118 3.84 11.64 -8.56
CA ASP A 118 4.06 12.36 -7.28
C ASP A 118 5.41 12.04 -6.60
N LYS A 119 6.48 12.75 -7.00
CA LYS A 119 7.81 12.66 -6.37
C LYS A 119 7.78 12.99 -4.87
N MET A 120 6.87 13.89 -4.44
CA MET A 120 6.77 14.29 -3.03
C MET A 120 6.20 13.16 -2.18
N VAL A 121 5.18 12.45 -2.67
CA VAL A 121 4.63 11.26 -1.97
C VAL A 121 5.69 10.18 -1.83
N LYS A 122 6.48 9.93 -2.87
CA LYS A 122 7.58 8.94 -2.84
C LYS A 122 8.68 9.33 -1.84
N ALA A 123 9.01 10.62 -1.74
CA ALA A 123 9.96 11.12 -0.75
C ALA A 123 9.43 10.95 0.68
N ALA A 124 8.20 11.38 0.96
CA ALA A 124 7.56 11.24 2.28
C ALA A 124 7.46 9.79 2.73
N TYR A 125 7.09 8.88 1.81
CA TYR A 125 7.06 7.43 2.04
C TYR A 125 8.43 6.88 2.46
N ARG A 126 9.49 7.22 1.72
CA ARG A 126 10.84 6.75 2.04
C ARG A 126 11.33 7.33 3.35
N GLU A 127 11.15 8.62 3.59
CA GLU A 127 11.58 9.29 4.82
C GLU A 127 10.89 8.69 6.05
N ASP A 128 9.58 8.44 5.99
CA ASP A 128 8.84 7.83 7.11
C ASP A 128 9.42 6.45 7.46
N LEU A 129 9.60 5.58 6.47
CA LEU A 129 10.13 4.23 6.69
C LEU A 129 11.59 4.24 7.15
N LEU A 130 12.45 5.07 6.57
CA LEU A 130 13.86 5.18 6.97
C LEU A 130 14.02 5.74 8.38
N LYS A 131 13.12 6.64 8.80
CA LYS A 131 13.08 7.17 10.16
C LYS A 131 12.56 6.15 11.16
N ALA A 132 11.54 5.38 10.78
CA ALA A 132 10.94 4.37 11.65
C ALA A 132 11.78 3.09 11.78
N LEU A 133 12.53 2.73 10.74
CA LEU A 133 13.34 1.50 10.67
C LEU A 133 14.83 1.83 10.68
N PRO A 134 15.44 2.03 11.88
CA PRO A 134 16.82 2.49 11.98
C PRO A 134 17.87 1.46 11.54
N ASN A 135 17.50 0.19 11.35
CA ASN A 135 18.39 -0.86 10.85
C ASN A 135 18.18 -1.17 9.36
N LEU A 136 17.27 -0.44 8.69
CA LEU A 136 17.03 -0.63 7.27
C LEU A 136 18.30 -0.26 6.48
N GLU A 137 18.73 -1.17 5.61
CA GLU A 137 19.90 -1.03 4.74
C GLU A 137 19.48 -0.80 3.28
N ALA A 138 18.39 -1.44 2.83
CA ALA A 138 17.85 -1.28 1.49
C ALA A 138 16.32 -1.16 1.49
N LEU A 139 15.79 -0.20 0.74
CA LEU A 139 14.37 0.03 0.51
C LEU A 139 14.09 0.04 -1.00
N ASP A 140 13.22 -0.86 -1.46
CA ASP A 140 12.85 -1.02 -2.88
C ASP A 140 14.07 -1.23 -3.80
N GLY A 141 15.11 -1.91 -3.30
CA GLY A 141 16.36 -2.15 -4.04
C GLY A 141 17.33 -0.96 -4.06
N TYR A 142 17.00 0.16 -3.41
CA TYR A 142 17.91 1.29 -3.22
C TYR A 142 18.53 1.23 -1.83
N ASP A 143 19.86 1.34 -1.74
CA ASP A 143 20.55 1.42 -0.46
C ASP A 143 20.15 2.68 0.30
N ARG A 144 20.14 2.60 1.62
CA ARG A 144 19.86 3.73 2.53
C ARG A 144 20.80 4.92 2.31
N SER A 145 22.01 4.69 1.81
CA SER A 145 22.96 5.75 1.50
C SER A 145 22.62 6.52 0.23
N VAL A 146 21.69 6.02 -0.59
CA VAL A 146 21.18 6.76 -1.75
C VAL A 146 20.25 7.85 -1.23
N VAL A 147 20.87 8.99 -0.90
CA VAL A 147 20.17 10.26 -0.78
C VAL A 147 19.72 10.60 -2.20
N PHE A 148 18.42 10.77 -2.41
CA PHE A 148 17.95 11.38 -3.65
C PHE A 148 18.39 12.84 -3.58
N GLU A 149 19.59 13.12 -4.09
CA GLU A 149 20.05 14.49 -4.30
C GLU A 149 19.03 15.21 -5.20
N ASP A 150 18.58 16.35 -4.69
CA ASP A 150 17.92 17.45 -5.36
C ASP A 150 16.56 17.22 -6.03
N SER A 151 15.53 17.56 -5.28
CA SER A 151 14.57 18.55 -5.76
C SER A 151 14.78 19.86 -5.01
N GLU A 152 15.97 20.46 -5.13
CA GLU A 152 16.01 21.92 -5.15
C GLU A 152 15.30 22.32 -6.45
N PRO A 153 14.28 23.19 -6.42
CA PRO A 153 13.83 23.81 -7.66
C PRO A 153 15.05 24.51 -8.25
N GLU A 154 15.46 24.15 -9.47
CA GLU A 154 16.33 25.02 -10.24
C GLU A 154 15.55 26.34 -10.38
N ASP A 155 15.91 27.29 -9.52
CA ASP A 155 15.48 28.68 -9.59
C ASP A 155 16.18 29.26 -10.81
N ASP A 156 15.65 28.88 -11.97
CA ASP A 156 15.94 29.51 -13.25
C ASP A 156 15.24 30.87 -13.20
N GLU A 157 15.82 31.79 -12.43
CA GLU A 157 15.60 33.23 -12.58
C GLU A 157 16.13 33.63 -13.97
N GLU A 158 15.41 33.22 -15.02
CA GLU A 158 15.49 33.84 -16.34
C GLU A 158 15.00 35.28 -16.15
N GLU A 159 15.96 36.17 -15.92
CA GLU A 159 15.84 37.62 -15.95
C GLU A 159 15.29 38.01 -17.34
N TYR A 160 13.96 38.09 -17.44
CA TYR A 160 13.27 38.65 -18.60
C TYR A 160 13.71 40.09 -18.76
N SER A 161 14.70 40.30 -19.63
CA SER A 161 15.00 41.59 -20.22
C SER A 161 13.74 42.08 -20.93
N SER A 162 13.09 43.06 -20.32
CA SER A 162 11.99 43.82 -20.90
C SER A 162 12.40 44.44 -22.23
N GLU A 163 11.92 43.88 -23.34
CA GLU A 163 11.72 44.62 -24.58
C GLU A 163 10.22 44.77 -24.78
N GLU A 164 9.76 45.99 -24.51
CA GLU A 164 8.42 46.50 -24.82
C GLU A 164 8.21 46.39 -26.34
N ASP A 165 7.26 45.57 -26.78
CA ASP A 165 6.60 45.75 -28.07
C ASP A 165 5.10 45.88 -27.83
N GLU A 166 4.66 47.12 -28.00
CA GLU A 166 3.28 47.59 -27.97
C GLU A 166 2.59 47.15 -29.27
N ASP A 167 1.73 46.15 -29.21
CA ASP A 167 0.72 45.94 -30.25
C ASP A 167 -0.65 45.75 -29.60
N GLU A 168 -1.37 46.89 -29.50
CA GLU A 168 -2.80 46.97 -29.27
C GLU A 168 -3.55 46.26 -30.41
N VAL A 169 -4.29 45.19 -30.09
CA VAL A 169 -5.40 44.73 -30.93
C VAL A 169 -6.59 44.34 -30.06
N ASP A 170 -7.42 45.36 -29.89
CA ASP A 170 -8.88 45.46 -29.91
C ASP A 170 -9.77 44.30 -29.44
N GLU A 171 -10.79 44.76 -28.72
CA GLU A 171 -11.88 44.08 -28.04
C GLU A 171 -12.81 43.36 -29.02
N ASP A 172 -13.36 42.21 -28.60
CA ASP A 172 -14.75 41.88 -28.90
C ASP A 172 -15.24 40.86 -27.84
N GLU A 173 -15.90 41.43 -26.84
CA GLU A 173 -16.83 40.76 -25.93
C GLU A 173 -18.06 40.31 -26.72
N GLU A 174 -18.46 39.04 -26.62
CA GLU A 174 -19.90 38.71 -26.59
C GLU A 174 -20.13 37.55 -25.61
N GLU A 175 -20.65 37.94 -24.44
CA GLU A 175 -21.45 37.09 -23.55
C GLU A 175 -22.74 36.70 -24.29
N GLU A 176 -23.20 35.45 -24.17
CA GLU A 176 -24.63 35.19 -24.03
C GLU A 176 -24.86 34.05 -23.03
N GLU A 177 -25.66 34.41 -22.02
CA GLU A 177 -26.21 33.59 -20.95
C GLU A 177 -27.40 32.73 -21.42
N GLU A 178 -28.04 32.09 -20.44
CA GLU A 178 -29.40 31.55 -20.38
C GLU A 178 -29.50 30.00 -20.46
N GLU A 179 -29.73 29.30 -19.33
CA GLU A 179 -30.99 29.17 -18.55
C GLU A 179 -31.94 28.16 -19.23
N GLU A 180 -32.73 27.27 -18.62
CA GLU A 180 -33.02 26.72 -17.28
C GLU A 180 -33.33 25.21 -17.55
N GLU A 181 -33.54 24.29 -16.61
CA GLU A 181 -34.79 24.11 -15.89
C GLU A 181 -34.72 22.85 -15.00
N GLU A 182 -35.53 22.90 -13.97
CA GLU A 182 -35.77 21.96 -12.89
C GLU A 182 -36.23 20.57 -13.34
N ASP A 183 -35.94 19.54 -12.53
CA ASP A 183 -37.03 18.64 -12.16
C ASP A 183 -36.87 18.04 -10.75
N GLU A 184 -38.02 17.98 -10.10
CA GLU A 184 -38.32 17.82 -8.69
C GLU A 184 -37.82 16.55 -7.98
N ALA A 185 -37.81 16.67 -6.66
CA ALA A 185 -37.35 15.70 -5.66
C ALA A 185 -38.40 14.60 -5.31
N PRO A 186 -38.47 14.09 -4.07
CA PRO A 186 -38.22 12.68 -3.74
C PRO A 186 -39.49 11.90 -3.35
N ASP A 187 -39.72 10.69 -3.87
CA ASP A 187 -40.82 9.85 -3.37
C ASP A 187 -40.40 9.02 -2.16
N ALA A 188 -40.66 9.59 -0.98
CA ALA A 188 -40.78 8.87 0.27
C ALA A 188 -42.26 8.56 0.55
N LYS A 189 -42.71 7.32 0.28
CA LYS A 189 -43.91 6.74 0.91
C LYS A 189 -43.58 5.35 1.46
N ARG A 190 -43.23 5.27 2.74
CA ARG A 190 -44.15 4.96 3.87
C ARG A 190 -44.83 3.59 3.76
N ARG A 191 -44.24 2.64 4.53
CA ARG A 191 -44.88 1.72 5.49
C ARG A 191 -46.36 1.39 5.24
N LYS A 192 -46.64 0.10 5.02
CA LYS A 192 -47.79 -0.54 5.66
C LYS A 192 -47.47 -1.99 6.04
N THR A 193 -47.24 -2.16 7.34
CA THR A 193 -47.43 -3.39 8.11
C THR A 193 -48.87 -3.90 8.00
N THR A 194 -49.05 -5.18 8.33
CA THR A 194 -50.26 -5.92 8.76
C THR A 194 -51.05 -6.70 7.69
N GLY A 195 -51.21 -8.00 7.99
CA GLY A 195 -52.09 -9.00 7.38
C GLY A 195 -51.42 -10.36 7.55
N ASP A 196 -51.72 -11.09 8.63
CA ASP A 196 -52.66 -12.24 8.62
C ASP A 196 -51.93 -13.50 8.10
N ASP A 197 -51.99 -14.68 8.70
CA ASP A 197 -52.93 -15.21 9.67
C ASP A 197 -52.28 -16.45 10.31
N ASP A 198 -52.70 -16.75 11.53
CA ASP A 198 -52.63 -18.09 12.13
C ASP A 198 -53.16 -19.14 11.15
N GLU A 199 -52.61 -20.36 11.18
CA GLU A 199 -53.41 -21.59 11.29
C GLU A 199 -52.47 -22.82 11.34
N GLU A 200 -52.53 -23.48 12.52
CA GLU A 200 -52.21 -24.87 12.92
C GLU A 200 -50.88 -25.55 12.52
#